data_AF-A0A9E2YUY3-F1
#
_entry.id   AF-A0A9E2YUY3-F1
#
_cell.length_a   1.000
_cell.length_b   1.000
_cell.length_c   1.000
_cell.angle_alpha   90.00
_cell.angle_beta   90.00
_cell.angle_gamma   90.00
#
_symmetry.space_group_name_H-M   'P 1'
#
loop_
_entity.id
_entity.type
_entity.pdbx_description
1 polymer ?
#
loop_
_entity_poly.entity_id
_entity_poly.type
_entity_poly.pdbx_seq_one_letter_code
_entity_poly.pdbx_strand_id
1 'polypeptide(L)'
;MAKQKLRIRAVRLEPEFNKRIERATREGGFSNPSAFIRGAIERELAGRESGVDAAEERLAASLDRLSREIRGVKLGQQALFAFVDSLVKTLLTCVAEPPRDAHDQAVARGKVRYDRFLKSVGAGMAGDSSAAMAELLKRGEEN
;
A
#
# COMPACT_ATOMS: atom_id res chain seq x y z
N MET A 1 40.74 -21.84 -30.33
CA MET A 1 39.52 -21.00 -30.35
C MET A 1 39.74 -19.84 -31.32
N ALA A 2 38.94 -19.72 -32.37
CA ALA A 2 39.09 -18.63 -33.34
C ALA A 2 38.78 -17.29 -32.66
N LYS A 3 39.71 -16.33 -32.69
CA LYS A 3 39.48 -14.98 -32.18
C LYS A 3 38.33 -14.35 -32.96
N GLN A 4 37.23 -14.07 -32.27
CA GLN A 4 36.07 -13.40 -32.86
C GLN A 4 36.51 -12.02 -33.37
N LYS A 5 36.18 -11.71 -34.63
CA LYS A 5 36.67 -10.51 -35.31
C LYS A 5 35.93 -9.28 -34.75
N LEU A 6 36.60 -8.48 -33.93
CA LEU A 6 36.05 -7.21 -33.44
C LEU A 6 35.81 -6.25 -34.61
N ARG A 7 34.65 -5.60 -34.64
CA ARG A 7 34.32 -4.56 -35.62
C ARG A 7 34.46 -3.19 -34.98
N ILE A 8 35.25 -2.31 -35.61
CA ILE A 8 35.41 -0.92 -35.20
C ILE A 8 34.36 -0.08 -35.94
N ARG A 9 33.58 0.70 -35.19
CA ARG A 9 32.62 1.68 -35.74
C ARG A 9 33.05 3.07 -35.30
N ALA A 10 33.22 3.98 -36.24
CA ALA A 10 33.49 5.39 -35.97
C ALA A 10 32.19 6.19 -36.05
N VAL A 11 31.97 7.08 -35.07
CA VAL A 11 30.80 7.96 -34.99
C VAL A 11 31.30 9.38 -34.85
N ARG A 12 30.70 10.32 -35.58
CA ARG A 12 30.99 11.75 -35.42
C ARG A 12 30.24 12.27 -34.21
N LEU A 13 30.96 12.93 -33.32
CA LEU A 13 30.42 13.49 -32.09
C LEU A 13 30.63 15.01 -32.11
N GLU A 14 29.62 15.74 -31.68
CA GLU A 14 29.76 17.17 -31.43
C GLU A 14 30.76 17.39 -30.26
N PRO A 15 31.59 18.46 -30.28
CA PRO A 15 32.61 18.68 -29.26
C PRO A 15 32.05 18.78 -27.83
N GLU A 16 30.91 19.45 -27.66
CA GLU A 16 30.16 19.55 -26.39
C GLU A 16 29.74 18.16 -25.88
N PHE A 17 29.17 17.35 -26.78
CA PHE A 17 28.73 16.00 -26.45
C PHE A 17 29.91 15.08 -26.10
N ASN A 18 31.04 15.21 -26.80
CA ASN A 18 32.25 14.45 -26.48
C ASN A 18 32.79 14.80 -25.07
N LYS A 19 32.79 16.09 -24.69
CA LYS A 19 33.17 16.50 -23.32
C LYS A 19 32.26 15.89 -22.24
N ARG A 20 30.95 15.79 -22.52
CA ARG A 20 29.99 15.14 -21.62
C ARG A 20 30.28 13.65 -21.48
N ILE A 21 30.64 12.97 -22.57
CA ILE A 21 31.05 11.55 -22.54
C ILE A 21 32.33 11.38 -21.70
N GLU A 22 33.33 12.22 -21.91
CA GLU A 22 34.59 12.16 -21.13
C GLU A 22 34.37 12.39 -19.63
N ARG A 23 33.43 13.28 -19.28
CA ARG A 23 33.04 13.52 -17.89
C ARG A 23 32.34 12.31 -17.30
N ALA A 24 31.32 11.79 -17.98
CA ALA A 24 30.57 10.61 -17.54
C ALA A 24 31.46 9.35 -17.44
N THR A 25 32.47 9.24 -18.31
CA THR A 25 33.47 8.16 -18.24
C THR A 25 34.26 8.22 -16.93
N ARG A 26 34.73 9.42 -16.54
CA ARG A 26 35.49 9.64 -15.31
C ARG A 26 34.63 9.46 -14.06
N GLU A 27 33.45 10.07 -14.03
CA GLU A 27 32.51 9.99 -12.90
C GLU A 27 31.98 8.57 -12.71
N GLY A 28 31.76 7.83 -13.80
CA GLY A 28 31.27 6.45 -13.79
C GLY A 28 32.35 5.40 -13.55
N GLY A 29 33.62 5.78 -13.34
CA GLY A 29 34.72 4.85 -13.06
C GLY A 29 35.11 3.94 -14.24
N PHE A 30 34.79 4.33 -15.48
CA PHE A 30 35.14 3.56 -16.66
C PHE A 30 36.60 3.77 -17.05
N SER A 31 37.26 2.70 -17.51
CA SER A 31 38.67 2.75 -17.90
C SER A 31 38.95 3.59 -19.15
N ASN A 32 37.97 3.75 -20.04
CA ASN A 32 38.05 4.63 -21.22
C ASN A 32 36.65 4.95 -21.78
N PRO A 33 36.50 5.99 -22.62
CA PRO A 33 35.22 6.38 -23.21
C PRO A 33 34.55 5.28 -24.05
N SER A 34 35.34 4.43 -24.72
CA SER A 34 34.79 3.31 -25.49
C SER A 34 34.16 2.24 -24.61
N ALA A 35 34.70 2.00 -23.40
CA ALA A 35 34.13 1.11 -22.41
C ALA A 35 32.81 1.67 -21.86
N PHE A 36 32.76 2.98 -21.59
CA PHE A 36 31.52 3.66 -21.21
C PHE A 36 30.45 3.55 -22.31
N ILE A 37 30.78 3.87 -23.56
CA ILE A 37 29.85 3.81 -24.70
C ILE A 37 29.35 2.37 -24.92
N ARG A 38 30.25 1.38 -24.85
CA ARG A 38 29.87 -0.03 -24.97
C ARG A 38 28.90 -0.45 -23.87
N GLY A 39 29.22 -0.15 -22.61
CA GLY A 39 28.34 -0.48 -21.49
C GLY A 39 26.99 0.25 -21.54
N ALA A 40 26.96 1.48 -22.08
CA ALA A 40 25.71 2.19 -22.30
C ALA A 40 24.86 1.52 -23.39
N ILE A 41 25.47 1.10 -24.50
CA ILE A 41 24.77 0.37 -25.58
C ILE A 41 24.29 -0.99 -25.08
N GLU A 42 25.12 -1.73 -24.32
CA GLU A 42 24.73 -3.01 -23.71
C GLU A 42 23.53 -2.83 -22.76
N ARG A 43 23.54 -1.80 -21.92
CA ARG A 43 22.39 -1.46 -21.06
C ARG A 43 21.15 -1.06 -21.84
N GLU A 44 21.29 -0.27 -22.91
CA GLU A 44 20.16 0.13 -23.76
C GLU A 44 19.56 -1.08 -24.49
N LEU A 45 20.40 -2.00 -24.96
CA LEU A 45 19.95 -3.25 -25.59
C LEU A 45 19.30 -4.19 -24.57
N ALA A 46 19.88 -4.34 -23.38
CA ALA A 46 19.33 -5.17 -22.31
C ALA A 46 18.04 -4.59 -21.70
N GLY A 47 17.95 -3.25 -21.61
CA GLY A 47 16.80 -2.53 -21.09
C GLY A 47 15.55 -2.66 -21.95
N ARG A 48 15.71 -2.88 -23.26
CA ARG A 48 14.61 -3.20 -24.18
C ARG A 48 14.12 -4.65 -24.09
N GLU A 49 14.85 -5.54 -23.42
CA GLU A 49 14.54 -6.97 -23.39
C GLU A 49 14.03 -7.49 -22.03
N SER A 50 14.11 -6.74 -20.92
CA SER A 50 13.77 -7.35 -19.60
C SER A 50 13.45 -6.42 -18.41
N GLY A 51 13.86 -5.14 -18.41
CA GLY A 51 13.85 -4.32 -17.19
C GLY A 51 12.59 -3.48 -16.94
N VAL A 52 11.97 -2.99 -18.01
CA VAL A 52 10.80 -2.10 -17.93
C VAL A 52 9.53 -2.91 -17.65
N ASP A 53 9.35 -4.03 -18.34
CA ASP A 53 8.16 -4.90 -18.18
C ASP A 53 8.04 -5.46 -16.76
N ALA A 54 9.14 -5.93 -16.15
CA ALA A 54 9.11 -6.45 -14.79
C ALA A 54 8.88 -5.37 -13.71
N ALA A 55 9.20 -4.11 -13.99
CA ALA A 55 8.87 -2.99 -13.11
C ALA A 55 7.40 -2.59 -13.27
N GLU A 56 6.91 -2.54 -14.51
CA GLU A 56 5.50 -2.25 -14.83
C GLU A 56 4.55 -3.34 -14.32
N GLU A 57 4.90 -4.62 -14.44
CA GLU A 57 4.13 -5.74 -13.89
C GLU A 57 4.02 -5.66 -12.36
N ARG A 58 5.11 -5.32 -11.68
CA ARG A 58 5.09 -5.13 -10.21
C ARG A 58 4.22 -3.94 -9.81
N LEU A 59 4.22 -2.86 -10.60
CA LEU A 59 3.33 -1.72 -10.38
C LEU A 59 1.87 -2.11 -10.61
N ALA A 60 1.56 -2.80 -11.71
CA ALA A 60 0.22 -3.29 -12.00
C ALA A 60 -0.31 -4.21 -10.90
N ALA A 61 0.50 -5.17 -10.45
CA ALA A 61 0.14 -6.06 -9.34
C ALA A 61 -0.11 -5.31 -8.04
N SER A 62 0.63 -4.23 -7.77
CA SER A 62 0.43 -3.39 -6.59
C SER A 62 -0.87 -2.59 -6.68
N LEU A 63 -1.18 -2.02 -7.85
CA LEU A 63 -2.44 -1.31 -8.10
C LEU A 63 -3.66 -2.24 -7.99
N ASP A 64 -3.54 -3.46 -8.49
CA ASP A 64 -4.60 -4.48 -8.37
C ASP A 64 -4.89 -4.85 -6.91
N ARG A 65 -3.84 -4.98 -6.08
CA ARG A 65 -4.00 -5.21 -4.64
C ARG A 65 -4.74 -4.04 -3.97
N LEU A 66 -4.31 -2.80 -4.23
CA LEU A 66 -4.96 -1.61 -3.69
C LEU A 66 -6.43 -1.51 -4.14
N SER A 67 -6.72 -1.82 -5.40
CA SER A 67 -8.09 -1.85 -5.92
C SER A 67 -8.98 -2.85 -5.17
N ARG A 68 -8.44 -4.03 -4.82
CA ARG A 68 -9.17 -5.02 -4.01
C ARG A 68 -9.41 -4.54 -2.58
N GLU A 69 -8.41 -3.93 -1.95
CA GLU A 69 -8.56 -3.35 -0.61
C GLU A 69 -9.62 -2.26 -0.57
N ILE A 70 -9.63 -1.34 -1.56
CA ILE A 70 -10.64 -0.29 -1.68
C ILE A 70 -12.05 -0.88 -1.84
N ARG A 71 -12.19 -1.95 -2.64
CA ARG A 71 -13.47 -2.67 -2.76
C ARG A 71 -13.91 -3.29 -1.44
N GLY A 72 -12.97 -3.85 -0.68
CA GLY A 72 -13.21 -4.37 0.67
C GLY A 72 -13.71 -3.28 1.62
N VAL A 73 -13.06 -2.12 1.63
CA VAL A 73 -13.49 -0.95 2.43
C VAL A 73 -14.88 -0.48 2.03
N LYS A 74 -15.16 -0.36 0.73
CA LYS A 74 -16.49 0.03 0.22
C LYS A 74 -17.57 -0.96 0.69
N LEU A 75 -17.31 -2.26 0.59
CA LEU A 75 -18.24 -3.28 1.05
C LEU A 75 -18.47 -3.18 2.58
N GLY A 76 -17.39 -2.98 3.34
CA GLY A 76 -17.47 -2.76 4.79
C GLY A 76 -18.31 -1.54 5.15
N GLN A 77 -18.15 -0.42 4.43
CA GLN A 77 -18.97 0.78 4.62
C GLN A 77 -20.45 0.55 4.30
N GLN A 78 -20.74 -0.19 3.22
CA GLN A 78 -22.12 -0.54 2.87
C GLN A 78 -22.76 -1.44 3.94
N ALA A 79 -22.01 -2.41 4.45
CA ALA A 79 -22.46 -3.26 5.54
C ALA A 79 -22.73 -2.46 6.82
N LEU A 80 -21.84 -1.53 7.18
CA LEU A 80 -22.03 -0.62 8.33
C LEU A 80 -23.28 0.25 8.14
N PHE A 81 -23.50 0.79 6.94
CA PHE A 81 -24.70 1.57 6.64
C PHE A 81 -25.98 0.74 6.83
N ALA A 82 -26.02 -0.47 6.26
CA ALA A 82 -27.16 -1.38 6.40
C ALA A 82 -27.39 -1.79 7.86
N PHE A 83 -26.32 -2.03 8.61
CA PHE A 83 -26.39 -2.35 10.03
C PHE A 83 -26.98 -1.20 10.85
N VAL A 84 -26.49 0.02 10.66
CA VAL A 84 -27.01 1.21 11.35
C VAL A 84 -28.47 1.47 10.97
N ASP A 85 -28.83 1.34 9.69
CA ASP A 85 -30.21 1.47 9.23
C ASP A 85 -31.14 0.45 9.90
N SER A 86 -30.75 -0.83 9.93
CA SER A 86 -31.52 -1.87 10.63
C SER A 86 -31.63 -1.58 12.13
N LEU A 87 -30.53 -1.17 12.78
CA LEU A 87 -30.53 -0.84 14.20
C LEU A 87 -31.48 0.32 14.51
N VAL A 88 -31.43 1.39 13.72
CA VAL A 88 -32.32 2.55 13.86
C VAL A 88 -33.77 2.13 13.65
N LYS A 89 -34.07 1.33 12.61
CA LYS A 89 -35.41 0.80 12.39
C LYS A 89 -35.92 0.03 13.61
N THR A 90 -35.12 -0.91 14.13
CA THR A 90 -35.47 -1.68 15.33
C THR A 90 -35.69 -0.78 16.54
N LEU A 91 -34.85 0.23 16.76
CA LEU A 91 -35.02 1.16 17.89
C LEU A 91 -36.33 1.95 17.75
N LEU A 92 -36.62 2.49 16.57
CA LEU A 92 -37.81 3.31 16.33
C LEU A 92 -39.10 2.48 16.35
N THR A 93 -39.08 1.20 15.97
CA THR A 93 -40.28 0.36 15.93
C THR A 93 -40.50 -0.43 17.21
N CYS A 94 -39.45 -0.78 17.95
CA CYS A 94 -39.55 -1.65 19.12
C CYS A 94 -39.34 -0.95 20.46
N VAL A 95 -38.79 0.27 20.50
CA VAL A 95 -38.60 1.03 21.75
C VAL A 95 -39.69 2.08 21.86
N ALA A 96 -40.54 1.94 22.89
CA ALA A 96 -41.57 2.93 23.19
C ALA A 96 -40.94 4.26 23.62
N GLU A 97 -41.43 5.35 23.03
CA GLU A 97 -41.00 6.70 23.39
C GLU A 97 -41.50 7.05 24.81
N PRO A 98 -40.62 7.54 25.70
CA PRO A 98 -41.05 7.91 27.05
C PRO A 98 -41.99 9.12 27.01
N PRO A 99 -43.01 9.17 27.90
CA PRO A 99 -43.90 10.31 27.99
C PRO A 99 -43.13 11.57 28.43
N ARG A 100 -43.61 12.76 28.02
CA ARG A 100 -42.87 14.03 28.13
C ARG A 100 -42.47 14.40 29.56
N ASP A 101 -43.29 14.03 30.53
CA ASP A 101 -43.06 14.24 31.97
C ASP A 101 -41.93 13.37 32.54
N ALA A 102 -41.70 12.19 31.96
CA ALA A 102 -40.65 11.26 32.37
C ALA A 102 -39.42 11.27 31.43
N HIS A 103 -39.45 12.06 30.34
CA HIS A 103 -38.42 12.08 29.31
C HIS A 103 -37.02 12.33 29.89
N ASP A 104 -36.86 13.37 30.71
CA ASP A 104 -35.55 13.74 31.26
C ASP A 104 -35.00 12.67 32.20
N GLN A 105 -35.86 12.03 33.00
CA GLN A 105 -35.48 10.91 33.85
C GLN A 105 -35.08 9.68 33.00
N ALA A 106 -35.81 9.39 31.93
CA ALA A 106 -35.50 8.30 31.01
C ALA A 106 -34.15 8.51 30.31
N VAL A 107 -33.87 9.73 29.84
CA VAL A 107 -32.58 10.12 29.24
C VAL A 107 -31.44 9.97 30.26
N ALA A 108 -31.61 10.47 31.48
CA ALA A 108 -30.60 10.35 32.53
C ALA A 108 -30.26 8.88 32.82
N ARG A 109 -31.27 8.02 32.98
CA ARG A 109 -31.07 6.56 33.17
C ARG A 109 -30.44 5.90 31.94
N GLY A 110 -30.80 6.34 30.74
CA GLY A 110 -30.19 5.89 29.49
C GLY A 110 -28.68 6.17 29.45
N LYS A 111 -28.28 7.40 29.77
CA LYS A 111 -26.86 7.81 29.84
C LYS A 111 -26.07 6.96 30.83
N VAL A 112 -26.60 6.71 32.03
CA VAL A 112 -25.93 5.85 33.02
C VAL A 112 -25.75 4.41 32.48
N ARG A 113 -26.75 3.86 31.78
CA ARG A 113 -26.62 2.54 31.15
C ARG A 113 -25.55 2.53 30.06
N TYR A 114 -25.51 3.57 29.24
CA TYR A 114 -24.51 3.71 28.18
C TYR A 114 -23.08 3.84 28.74
N ASP A 115 -22.88 4.61 29.80
CA ASP A 115 -21.57 4.73 30.46
C ASP A 115 -21.07 3.39 31.01
N ARG A 116 -21.98 2.57 31.58
CA ARG A 116 -21.63 1.21 32.02
C ARG A 116 -21.28 0.30 30.85
N PHE A 117 -22.02 0.40 29.75
CA PHE A 117 -21.73 -0.32 28.52
C PHE A 117 -20.35 0.05 27.97
N LEU A 118 -20.03 1.34 27.86
CA LEU A 118 -18.72 1.81 27.38
C LEU A 118 -17.57 1.29 28.25
N LYS A 119 -17.74 1.28 29.58
CA LYS A 119 -16.74 0.70 30.50
C LYS A 119 -16.56 -0.80 30.26
N SER A 120 -17.64 -1.53 30.02
CA SER A 120 -17.59 -2.97 29.71
C SER A 120 -16.92 -3.25 28.36
N VAL A 121 -17.24 -2.47 27.33
CA VAL A 121 -16.63 -2.59 26.00
C VAL A 121 -15.15 -2.25 26.06
N GLY A 122 -14.77 -1.17 26.74
CA GLY A 122 -13.36 -0.80 26.91
C GLY A 122 -12.55 -1.89 27.62
N ALA A 123 -13.12 -2.53 28.64
CA ALA A 123 -12.50 -3.68 29.31
C ALA A 123 -12.35 -4.90 28.40
N GLY A 124 -13.38 -5.21 27.60
CA GLY A 124 -13.35 -6.30 26.63
C GLY A 124 -12.37 -6.05 25.49
N MET A 125 -12.34 -4.84 24.93
CA MET A 125 -11.43 -4.47 23.84
C MET A 125 -9.96 -4.52 24.28
N ALA A 126 -9.63 -4.12 25.50
CA ALA A 126 -8.26 -4.26 26.01
C ALA A 126 -7.83 -5.73 26.12
N GLY A 127 -8.75 -6.62 26.53
CA GLY A 127 -8.51 -8.06 26.62
C GLY A 127 -8.41 -8.75 25.25
N ASP A 128 -9.41 -8.56 24.40
CA ASP A 128 -9.51 -9.20 23.08
C ASP A 128 -8.47 -8.64 22.09
N SER A 129 -8.17 -7.33 22.14
CA SER A 129 -7.11 -6.75 21.31
C SER A 129 -5.72 -7.18 21.78
N SER A 130 -5.52 -7.35 23.10
CA SER A 130 -4.28 -7.94 23.63
C SER A 130 -4.14 -9.41 23.22
N ALA A 131 -5.22 -10.18 23.20
CA ALA A 131 -5.23 -11.57 22.77
C ALA A 131 -4.94 -11.69 21.26
N ALA A 132 -5.56 -10.85 20.43
CA ALA A 132 -5.31 -10.80 18.99
C ALA A 132 -3.86 -10.38 18.68
N MET A 133 -3.30 -9.41 19.42
CA MET A 133 -1.89 -9.01 19.29
C MET A 133 -0.93 -10.12 19.72
N ALA A 134 -1.25 -10.87 20.78
CA ALA A 134 -0.48 -12.03 21.21
C ALA A 134 -0.50 -13.17 20.16
N GLU A 135 -1.64 -13.39 19.50
CA GLU A 135 -1.75 -14.37 18.42
C GLU A 135 -0.91 -13.97 17.18
N LEU A 136 -0.91 -12.69 16.82
CA LEU A 136 -0.09 -12.17 15.72
C LEU A 136 1.41 -12.28 16.01
N LEU A 137 1.84 -11.98 17.24
CA LEU A 137 3.23 -12.15 17.67
C LEU A 137 3.66 -13.63 17.61
N LYS A 138 2.80 -14.54 18.09
CA LYS A 138 3.08 -15.98 18.06
C LYS A 138 3.23 -16.52 16.63
N ARG A 139 2.38 -16.09 15.69
CA ARG A 139 2.50 -16.47 14.27
C ARG A 139 3.72 -15.86 13.57
N GLY A 140 4.28 -14.78 14.11
CA GLY A 140 5.51 -14.15 13.64
C GLY A 140 6.79 -14.84 14.13
N GLU A 141 6.73 -15.58 15.25
CA GLU A 141 7.86 -16.35 15.80
C GLU A 141 7.98 -17.76 15.20
N GLU A 142 6.92 -18.25 14.56
CA GLU A 142 6.85 -19.58 13.91
C GLU A 142 7.28 -19.55 12.42
N ASN A 143 7.62 -18.39 11.86
CA ASN A 143 8.15 -18.19 10.49
C ASN A 143 9.56 -17.60 10.50
#